data_AF-V8N3W0-F1
#
_entry.id   AF-V8N3W0-F1
#
_cell.length_a   1.000
_cell.length_b   1.000
_cell.length_c   1.000
_cell.angle_alpha   90.00
_cell.angle_beta   90.00
_cell.angle_gamma   90.00
#
_symmetry.space_group_name_H-M   'P 1'
#
loop_
_entity.id
_entity.type
_entity.pdbx_description
1 polymer ?
#
loop_
_entity_poly.entity_id
_entity_poly.type
_entity_poly.pdbx_seq_one_letter_code
_entity_poly.pdbx_strand_id
1 'polypeptide(L)' 'MLTEAIMHDCVVKLLKNHDEESLECLCRLLTTIGKDLDFEKAKPRMDQYFNQMEKIVKERKTSSRIRFMLQDVIDLRQ' A
#
# COMPACT_ATOMS: atom_id res chain seq x y z
N MET A 1 16.85 -6.87 12.95
CA MET A 1 16.50 -6.75 11.52
C MET A 1 15.04 -7.19 11.41
N LEU A 2 14.12 -6.27 11.13
CA LEU A 2 12.68 -6.61 10.97
C LEU A 2 12.54 -7.56 9.77
N THR A 3 11.84 -8.67 9.97
CA THR A 3 11.59 -9.67 8.93
C THR A 3 10.51 -9.16 7.97
N GLU A 4 10.63 -9.50 6.68
CA GLU A 4 9.66 -9.19 5.61
C GLU A 4 8.21 -9.54 6.02
N ALA A 5 8.04 -10.65 6.76
CA ALA A 5 6.76 -11.08 7.29
C ALA A 5 6.08 -10.00 8.17
N ILE A 6 6.84 -9.33 9.04
CA ILE A 6 6.31 -8.28 9.93
C ILE A 6 5.90 -7.05 9.11
N MET A 7 6.66 -6.73 8.05
CA MET A 7 6.34 -5.60 7.17
C MET A 7 5.06 -5.86 6.38
N HIS A 8 4.87 -7.07 5.86
CA HIS A 8 3.62 -7.48 5.22
C HIS A 8 2.43 -7.43 6.19
N ASP A 9 2.60 -7.89 7.43
CA ASP A 9 1.56 -7.78 8.46
C ASP A 9 1.18 -6.32 8.74
N CYS A 10 2.17 -5.44 8.78
CA CYS A 10 1.95 -3.99 8.95
C CYS A 10 1.13 -3.41 7.78
N VAL A 11 1.49 -3.75 6.53
CA VAL A 11 0.75 -3.34 5.33
C VAL A 11 -0.70 -3.80 5.39
N VAL A 12 -0.94 -5.09 5.71
CA VAL A 12 -2.30 -5.65 5.83
C VAL A 12 -3.12 -4.93 6.90
N LYS A 13 -2.50 -4.63 8.04
CA LYS A 13 -3.15 -3.95 9.16
C LYS A 13 -3.52 -2.51 8.81
N LEU A 14 -2.62 -1.78 8.15
CA LEU A 14 -2.87 -0.42 7.66
C LEU A 14 -3.98 -0.39 6.60
N LEU A 15 -3.98 -1.36 5.67
CA LEU A 15 -5.02 -1.47 4.64
C LEU A 15 -6.39 -1.76 5.23
N LYS A 16 -6.49 -2.58 6.28
CA LYS A 16 -7.76 -2.91 6.94
C LYS A 16 -8.42 -1.73 7.65
N ASN A 17 -7.64 -0.79 8.18
CA ASN A 17 -8.18 0.35 8.93
C ASN A 17 -8.86 1.37 8.00
N HIS A 18 -8.44 1.47 6.74
CA HIS A 18 -8.99 2.41 5.74
C HIS A 18 -9.02 3.90 6.15
N ASP A 19 -8.42 4.27 7.29
CA ASP A 19 -8.30 5.66 7.74
C ASP A 19 -7.27 6.44 6.92
N GLU A 20 -7.47 7.75 6.78
CA GLU A 20 -6.57 8.61 6.02
C GLU A 20 -5.13 8.57 6.53
N GLU A 21 -4.94 8.57 7.85
CA GLU A 21 -3.61 8.48 8.47
C GLU A 21 -2.95 7.11 8.21
N SER A 22 -3.74 6.03 8.27
CA SER A 22 -3.24 4.68 7.97
C SER A 22 -2.83 4.54 6.50
N LEU A 23 -3.61 5.13 5.59
CA LEU A 23 -3.31 5.14 4.16
C LEU A 23 -2.11 6.02 3.81
N GLU A 24 -1.95 7.18 4.46
CA GLU A 24 -0.77 8.01 4.29
C GLU A 24 0.49 7.29 4.79
N CYS A 25 0.41 6.63 5.95
CA CYS A 25 1.49 5.81 6.48
C CYS A 25 1.85 4.65 5.53
N LEU A 26 0.83 3.94 5.02
CA LEU A 26 0.99 2.87 4.04
C LEU A 26 1.72 3.37 2.79
N CYS A 27 1.33 4.52 2.25
CA CYS A 27 1.97 5.09 1.06
C CYS A 27 3.45 5.35 1.33
N ARG A 28 3.79 6.04 2.41
CA ARG A 28 5.19 6.34 2.77
C ARG A 28 6.03 5.08 2.99
N LEU A 29 5.43 4.06 3.61
CA LEU A 29 6.06 2.76 3.81
C LEU A 29 6.39 2.14 2.44
N LEU A 30 5.40 1.99 1.56
CA LEU A 30 5.58 1.41 0.23
C LEU A 30 6.54 2.22 -0.66
N THR A 31 6.58 3.55 -0.56
CA THR A 31 7.58 4.35 -1.29
C THR A 31 9.00 4.05 -0.84
N THR A 32 9.21 3.72 0.44
CA THR A 32 10.55 3.50 1.01
C THR A 32 11.03 2.07 0.82
N ILE A 33 10.18 1.08 1.13
CA ILE A 33 10.56 -0.35 1.17
C ILE A 33 9.77 -1.21 0.18
N GLY A 34 8.90 -0.62 -0.65
CA GLY A 34 8.07 -1.36 -1.59
C GLY A 34 8.90 -2.14 -2.61
N LYS A 35 10.05 -1.59 -3.02
CA LYS A 35 11.00 -2.27 -3.92
C LYS A 35 11.66 -3.48 -3.26
N ASP A 36 12.00 -3.38 -1.97
CA ASP A 36 12.55 -4.50 -1.21
C ASP A 36 11.50 -5.60 -0.92
N LEU A 37 10.22 -5.23 -0.89
CA LEU A 37 9.09 -6.14 -0.68
C LEU A 37 8.52 -6.76 -1.97
N ASP A 38 8.84 -6.22 -3.16
CA ASP A 38 8.31 -6.71 -4.44
C ASP A 38 9.26 -7.72 -5.10
N PHE A 39 9.32 -8.92 -4.52
CA PHE A 39 10.05 -10.07 -5.05
C PHE A 39 9.09 -11.15 -5.60
N GLU A 40 9.57 -12.02 -6.50
CA GLU A 40 8.71 -12.98 -7.24
C GLU A 40 7.77 -13.82 -6.36
N LYS A 41 8.21 -14.20 -5.15
CA LYS A 41 7.37 -14.95 -4.19
C LYS A 41 6.30 -14.11 -3.49
N ALA A 42 6.53 -12.81 -3.31
CA ALA A 42 5.57 -11.88 -2.68
C ALA A 42 4.71 -11.12 -3.69
N LYS A 43 5.04 -11.18 -4.98
CA LYS A 43 4.28 -10.59 -6.10
C LYS A 43 2.75 -10.78 -5.99
N PRO A 44 2.22 -12.00 -5.73
CA PRO A 44 0.77 -12.18 -5.59
C PRO A 44 0.17 -11.46 -4.36
N ARG A 45 0.93 -11.29 -3.27
CA ARG A 45 0.49 -10.48 -2.11
C ARG A 45 0.52 -9.00 -2.42
N MET A 46 1.59 -8.54 -3.08
CA MET A 46 1.70 -7.15 -3.51
C MET A 46 0.54 -6.79 -4.44
N ASP A 47 0.28 -7.60 -5.47
CA ASP A 47 -0.87 -7.39 -6.38
C ASP A 47 -2.20 -7.25 -5.62
N GLN A 48 -2.42 -8.04 -4.57
CA GLN A 48 -3.61 -7.90 -3.72
C GLN A 48 -3.68 -6.55 -2.98
N TYR A 49 -2.56 -6.06 -2.44
CA TYR A 49 -2.52 -4.76 -1.76
C TYR A 49 -2.84 -3.62 -2.73
N PHE A 50 -2.20 -3.61 -3.90
CA PHE A 50 -2.42 -2.59 -4.92
C PHE A 50 -3.85 -2.63 -5.48
N ASN A 51 -4.42 -3.82 -5.68
CA ASN A 51 -5.83 -3.95 -6.08
C ASN A 51 -6.80 -3.37 -5.03
N GLN A 52 -6.51 -3.56 -3.74
CA GLN A 52 -7.32 -2.94 -2.68
C GLN A 52 -7.14 -1.42 -2.64
N MET A 53 -5.91 -0.91 -2.80
CA MET A 53 -5.64 0.53 -2.91
C MET A 53 -6.42 1.14 -4.08
N GLU A 54 -6.40 0.51 -5.26
CA GLU A 54 -7.13 0.96 -6.44
C GLU A 54 -8.65 0.98 -6.19
N LYS A 55 -9.18 -0.01 -5.47
CA LYS A 55 -10.58 -0.05 -5.05
C LYS A 55 -10.93 1.12 -4.12
N ILE A 56 -10.08 1.44 -3.15
CA ILE A 56 -10.26 2.60 -2.24
C ILE A 56 -10.30 3.90 -3.04
N VAL A 57 -9.39 4.06 -4.02
CA VAL A 57 -9.37 5.23 -4.92
C VAL A 57 -10.67 5.31 -5.73
N LYS A 58 -11.14 4.19 -6.30
CA LYS A 58 -12.39 4.12 -7.07
C LYS A 58 -13.64 4.39 -6.24
N GLU A 59 -13.69 3.92 -4.99
CA GLU A 59 -14.81 4.16 -4.07
C GLU A 59 -14.92 5.63 -3.63
N ARG A 60 -13.89 6.46 -3.83
CA ARG A 60 -13.85 7.89 -3.47
C ARG A 60 -14.24 8.18 -2.02
N LYS A 61 -14.01 7.23 -1.11
CA LYS A 61 -14.29 7.37 0.32
C LYS A 61 -13.25 8.19 1.08
N THR A 62 -12.11 8.49 0.45
CA THR A 62 -10.98 9.22 1.04
C THR A 62 -10.77 10.56 0.37
N SER A 63 -10.08 11.48 1.05
CA SER A 63 -9.70 12.78 0.51
C SER A 63 -8.93 12.67 -0.80
N SER A 64 -9.08 13.69 -1.65
CA SER A 64 -8.33 13.83 -2.90
C SER A 64 -6.82 13.69 -2.67
N ARG A 65 -6.28 14.21 -1.56
CA ARG A 65 -4.86 14.08 -1.20
C ARG A 65 -4.44 12.61 -1.08
N ILE A 66 -5.18 11.81 -0.31
CA ILE A 66 -4.88 10.39 -0.11
C ILE A 66 -5.01 9.63 -1.42
N ARG A 67 -6.03 9.91 -2.23
CA ARG A 67 -6.16 9.28 -3.55
C ARG A 67 -4.97 9.58 -4.45
N PHE A 68 -4.49 10.82 -4.48
CA PHE A 68 -3.30 11.17 -5.26
C PHE A 68 -2.06 10.44 -4.75
N MET A 69 -1.88 10.32 -3.42
CA MET A 69 -0.77 9.56 -2.86
C MET A 69 -0.84 8.07 -3.19
N LEU A 70 -2.03 7.46 -3.10
CA LEU A 70 -2.24 6.06 -3.48
C LEU A 70 -1.95 5.85 -4.97
N GLN A 71 -2.39 6.76 -5.82
CA GLN A 71 -2.13 6.73 -7.26
C GLN A 71 -0.63 6.82 -7.56
N ASP A 72 0.07 7.75 -6.91
CA ASP A 72 1.52 7.91 -7.05
C ASP A 72 2.30 6.64 -6.68
N VAL A 73 1.89 5.95 -5.61
CA VAL A 73 2.49 4.67 -5.20
C VAL A 73 2.15 3.53 -6.17
N ILE A 74 0.93 3.50 -6.71
CA ILE A 74 0.53 2.54 -7.76
C ILE A 74 1.37 2.75 -9.02
N ASP A 75 1.54 4.00 -9.44
CA ASP A 75 2.30 4.37 -10.63
C ASP A 75 3.80 4.10 -10.43
N LEU A 76 4.33 4.28 -9.22
CA LEU A 76 5.73 4.01 -8.87
C LEU A 76 6.10 2.51 -8.93
N ARG A 77 5.09 1.64 -8.88
CA ARG A 77 5.26 0.20 -9.05
C ARG A 77 5.32 -0.24 -10.52
N GLN A 78 4.75 0.54 -11.45
CA GLN A 78 4.83 0.25 -12.88
C GLN A 78 6.25 0.45 -13.40
#